data_AF-A0A7S2MFS3-F1
#
_entry.id   AF-A0A7S2MFS3-F1
#
_cell.length_a   1.000
_cell.length_b   1.000
_cell.length_c   1.000
_cell.angle_alpha   90.00
_cell.angle_beta   90.00
_cell.angle_gamma   90.00
#
_symmetry.space_group_name_H-M   'P 1'
#
loop_
_entity.id
_entity.type
_entity.pdbx_description
1 polymer ?
#
loop_
_entity_poly.entity_id
_entity_poly.type
_entity_poly.pdbx_seq_one_letter_code
_entity_poly.pdbx_strand_id
1 'polypeptide(L)'
;LKRRGTQGGRRGLRSMCASRQPTHARVDPSRWCITRRDLDDFEREVREMYKAGGIPDDPAHPNELHDHPQFGPSMYRVTECYIKPRTLASGTSWALMRNPEGLPCDVFVTHCWSEGVFEFIAKVRMLWPWNAKHLYCCFLSNPQNTDIGAMLGDDPMGSPFASALVRARYMLVIPNRRQSLYGRLWCVFEAHLALQCGLDTRMPRRPSAAMAARVLLPGCALFAVAFAV
;
A
#
# COMPACT_ATOMS: atom_id res chain seq x y z
N LEU A 1 -48.03 -57.37 20.81
CA LEU A 1 -48.69 -56.05 20.58
C LEU A 1 -47.84 -55.01 21.32
N LYS A 2 -47.27 -53.93 20.77
CA LYS A 2 -47.81 -52.93 19.84
C LYS A 2 -46.64 -52.23 19.10
N ARG A 3 -46.78 -52.23 17.77
CA ARG A 3 -46.50 -51.17 16.78
C ARG A 3 -45.09 -50.58 16.61
N ARG A 4 -44.51 -51.00 15.48
CA ARG A 4 -43.58 -50.28 14.60
C ARG A 4 -44.13 -48.89 14.22
N GLY A 5 -43.24 -47.90 14.17
CA GLY A 5 -43.48 -46.58 13.58
C GLY A 5 -42.23 -46.13 12.83
N THR A 6 -42.33 -46.12 11.51
CA THR A 6 -41.39 -45.61 10.51
C THR A 6 -41.23 -44.09 10.57
N GLN A 7 -40.00 -43.58 10.62
CA GLN A 7 -39.59 -42.29 10.05
C GLN A 7 -38.18 -42.51 9.48
N GLY A 8 -37.92 -42.36 8.18
CA GLY A 8 -38.32 -41.23 7.36
C GLY A 8 -37.10 -40.29 7.30
N GLY A 9 -36.42 -40.29 6.15
CA GLY A 9 -35.07 -39.77 5.99
C GLY A 9 -34.81 -38.36 6.50
N ARG A 10 -33.66 -38.19 7.16
CA ARG A 10 -32.93 -36.93 7.26
C ARG A 10 -31.44 -37.19 6.96
N ARG A 11 -31.16 -37.64 5.74
CA ARG A 11 -29.86 -37.40 5.11
C ARG A 11 -30.01 -36.11 4.30
N GLY A 12 -29.14 -35.15 4.55
CA GLY A 12 -29.01 -33.95 3.74
C GLY A 12 -29.44 -32.67 4.44
N LEU A 13 -28.63 -32.21 5.40
CA LEU A 13 -28.43 -30.78 5.70
C LEU A 13 -27.24 -30.64 6.67
N ARG A 14 -26.11 -31.22 6.27
CA ARG A 14 -24.79 -30.96 6.85
C ARG A 14 -23.82 -30.84 5.70
N SER A 15 -23.81 -29.70 5.01
CA SER A 15 -22.65 -29.28 4.23
C SER A 15 -22.81 -27.83 3.82
N MET A 16 -21.68 -27.12 3.85
CA MET A 16 -21.44 -25.76 3.35
C MET A 16 -21.72 -24.59 4.30
N CYS A 17 -21.19 -24.68 5.52
CA CYS A 17 -20.49 -23.53 6.10
C CYS A 17 -19.10 -24.01 6.50
N ALA A 18 -18.28 -24.31 5.49
CA ALA A 18 -16.84 -24.46 5.72
C ALA A 18 -16.36 -23.07 6.16
N SER A 19 -15.99 -22.96 7.43
CA SER A 19 -15.29 -21.81 8.00
C SER A 19 -14.05 -21.54 7.16
N ARG A 20 -14.17 -20.65 6.17
CA ARG A 20 -13.01 -20.16 5.43
C ARG A 20 -12.13 -19.46 6.47
N GLN A 21 -10.98 -20.06 6.80
CA GLN A 21 -9.97 -19.38 7.59
C GLN A 21 -9.68 -18.00 6.98
N PRO A 22 -9.47 -16.96 7.80
CA PRO A 22 -9.14 -15.62 7.31
C PRO A 22 -8.01 -15.72 6.29
N THR A 23 -8.12 -15.06 5.14
CA THR A 23 -7.14 -15.20 4.04
C THR A 23 -5.70 -14.90 4.51
N HIS A 24 -5.55 -13.98 5.47
CA HIS A 24 -4.28 -13.66 6.13
C HIS A 24 -3.66 -14.82 6.93
N ALA A 25 -4.45 -15.77 7.42
CA ALA A 25 -3.91 -16.96 8.09
C ALA A 25 -3.34 -18.00 7.10
N ARG A 26 -3.69 -17.89 5.80
CA ARG A 26 -3.31 -18.86 4.76
C ARG A 26 -2.22 -18.35 3.83
N VAL A 27 -2.11 -17.03 3.69
CA VAL A 27 -1.15 -16.39 2.78
C VAL A 27 -0.03 -15.75 3.61
N ASP A 28 1.21 -16.15 3.34
CA ASP A 28 2.39 -15.59 3.99
C ASP A 28 2.42 -14.05 3.86
N PRO A 29 2.75 -13.30 4.94
CA PRO A 29 2.81 -11.84 4.92
C PRO A 29 3.63 -11.21 3.81
N SER A 30 4.70 -11.89 3.38
CA SER A 30 5.52 -11.45 2.25
C SER A 30 4.82 -11.50 0.90
N ARG A 31 3.60 -12.02 0.87
CA ARG A 31 2.76 -12.09 -0.31
C ARG A 31 1.59 -11.13 -0.29
N TRP A 32 1.49 -10.23 0.69
CA TRP A 32 0.39 -9.25 0.77
C TRP A 32 0.67 -8.03 -0.11
N CYS A 33 1.03 -8.25 -1.36
CA CYS A 33 1.46 -7.20 -2.28
C CYS A 33 0.38 -6.83 -3.30
N ILE A 34 0.57 -5.67 -3.92
CA ILE A 34 -0.27 -5.14 -4.99
C ILE A 34 0.50 -5.06 -6.30
N THR A 35 -0.21 -5.07 -7.42
CA THR A 35 0.36 -4.73 -8.73
C THR A 35 0.42 -3.22 -8.95
N ARG A 36 1.14 -2.79 -10.00
CA ARG A 36 1.09 -1.38 -10.44
C ARG A 36 -0.31 -0.94 -10.88
N ARG A 37 -1.05 -1.84 -11.54
CA ARG A 37 -2.45 -1.61 -11.94
C ARG A 37 -3.37 -1.43 -10.74
N ASP A 38 -3.15 -2.22 -9.68
CA ASP A 38 -3.90 -2.04 -8.43
C ASP A 38 -3.64 -0.65 -7.82
N LEU A 39 -2.40 -0.16 -7.85
CA LEU A 39 -2.11 1.21 -7.39
C LEU A 39 -2.84 2.27 -8.24
N ASP A 40 -2.97 2.06 -9.55
CA ASP A 40 -3.70 2.96 -10.45
C ASP A 40 -5.21 2.93 -10.19
N ASP A 41 -5.78 1.74 -9.97
CA ASP A 41 -7.17 1.57 -9.58
C ASP A 41 -7.46 2.23 -8.23
N PHE A 42 -6.57 2.02 -7.25
CA PHE A 42 -6.66 2.64 -5.93
C PHE A 42 -6.67 4.17 -6.03
N GLU A 43 -5.75 4.77 -6.80
CA GLU A 43 -5.71 6.23 -6.96
C GLU A 43 -7.02 6.76 -7.54
N ARG A 44 -7.53 6.12 -8.61
CA ARG A 44 -8.77 6.53 -9.26
C ARG A 44 -9.93 6.54 -8.28
N GLU A 45 -10.12 5.43 -7.55
CA GLU A 45 -11.23 5.26 -6.61
C GLU A 45 -11.13 6.24 -5.42
N VAL A 46 -9.93 6.46 -4.87
CA VAL A 46 -9.71 7.44 -3.80
C VAL A 46 -9.97 8.86 -4.30
N ARG A 47 -9.55 9.20 -5.52
CA ARG A 47 -9.82 10.52 -6.12
C ARG A 47 -11.31 10.74 -6.36
N GLU A 48 -12.03 9.73 -6.84
CA GLU A 48 -13.49 9.81 -7.01
C GLU A 48 -14.20 10.05 -5.67
N MET A 49 -13.84 9.28 -4.64
CA MET A 49 -14.42 9.45 -3.30
C MET A 49 -14.06 10.81 -2.68
N TYR A 50 -12.82 11.26 -2.83
CA TYR A 50 -12.38 12.57 -2.38
C TYR A 50 -13.17 13.71 -3.05
N LYS A 51 -13.32 13.66 -4.38
CA LYS A 51 -14.11 14.66 -5.15
C LYS A 51 -15.58 14.70 -4.74
N ALA A 52 -16.13 13.57 -4.28
CA ALA A 52 -17.48 13.48 -3.74
C ALA A 52 -17.60 13.93 -2.27
N GLY A 53 -16.51 14.42 -1.65
CA GLY A 53 -16.48 14.83 -0.24
C GLY A 53 -16.44 13.66 0.76
N GLY A 54 -16.18 12.44 0.30
CA GLY A 54 -16.19 11.23 1.13
C GLY A 54 -14.95 11.05 2.03
N ILE A 55 -13.94 11.90 1.89
CA ILE A 55 -12.71 11.85 2.69
C ILE A 55 -12.47 13.25 3.27
N PRO A 56 -13.23 13.68 4.31
CA PRO A 56 -13.03 14.99 4.91
C PRO A 56 -11.71 15.04 5.69
N ASP A 57 -11.17 16.23 5.96
CA ASP A 57 -9.97 16.38 6.78
C ASP A 57 -10.22 15.97 8.25
N ASP A 58 -9.14 15.76 9.02
CA ASP A 58 -9.24 15.55 10.47
C ASP A 58 -9.08 16.90 11.20
N PRO A 59 -10.15 17.43 11.84
CA PRO A 59 -10.05 18.68 12.58
C PRO A 59 -9.06 18.65 13.75
N ALA A 60 -8.78 17.47 14.32
CA ALA A 60 -7.83 17.33 15.41
C ALA A 60 -6.36 17.37 14.94
N HIS A 61 -6.11 17.02 13.68
CA HIS A 61 -4.77 16.99 13.08
C HIS A 61 -4.81 17.53 11.65
N PRO A 62 -5.07 18.84 11.48
CA PRO A 62 -5.37 19.42 10.18
C PRO A 62 -4.23 19.22 9.19
N ASN A 63 -4.60 18.89 7.96
CA ASN A 63 -3.70 18.83 6.84
C ASN A 63 -3.92 20.06 5.94
N GLU A 64 -3.08 21.08 6.08
CA GLU A 64 -3.13 22.30 5.24
C GLU A 64 -3.14 22.03 3.72
N LEU A 65 -2.67 20.86 3.29
CA LEU A 65 -2.62 20.45 1.89
C LEU A 65 -3.63 19.35 1.55
N HIS A 66 -4.63 19.14 2.42
CA HIS A 66 -5.72 18.20 2.21
C HIS A 66 -6.39 18.41 0.86
N ASP A 67 -6.72 19.67 0.56
CA ASP A 67 -7.43 20.04 -0.67
C ASP A 67 -6.51 20.33 -1.87
N HIS A 68 -5.20 20.18 -1.70
CA HIS A 68 -4.28 20.44 -2.78
C HIS A 68 -4.25 19.24 -3.76
N PRO A 69 -4.48 19.45 -5.06
CA PRO A 69 -4.69 18.37 -6.04
C PRO A 69 -3.49 17.41 -6.20
N GLN A 70 -2.28 17.90 -5.89
CA GLN A 70 -1.05 17.11 -5.92
C GLN A 70 -0.72 16.39 -4.61
N PHE A 71 -1.29 16.79 -3.47
CA PHE A 71 -0.99 16.20 -2.16
C PHE A 71 -2.14 15.34 -1.67
N GLY A 72 -3.33 15.94 -1.57
CA GLY A 72 -4.54 15.25 -1.18
C GLY A 72 -4.62 14.92 0.32
N PRO A 73 -5.65 14.15 0.70
CA PRO A 73 -5.86 13.73 2.09
C PRO A 73 -4.68 12.88 2.59
N SER A 74 -4.47 12.90 3.92
CA SER A 74 -3.43 12.07 4.54
C SER A 74 -3.77 10.58 4.48
N MET A 75 -2.75 9.71 4.58
CA MET A 75 -2.99 8.26 4.63
C MET A 75 -3.87 7.84 5.82
N TYR A 76 -3.82 8.57 6.95
CA TYR A 76 -4.77 8.38 8.04
C TYR A 76 -6.22 8.51 7.55
N ARG A 77 -6.56 9.62 6.88
CA ARG A 77 -7.93 9.86 6.37
C ARG A 77 -8.32 8.83 5.33
N VAL A 78 -7.42 8.52 4.40
CA VAL A 78 -7.69 7.51 3.37
C VAL A 78 -7.89 6.13 3.97
N THR A 79 -7.15 5.79 5.02
CA THR A 79 -7.31 4.49 5.70
C THR A 79 -8.65 4.41 6.41
N GLU A 80 -9.03 5.45 7.16
CA GLU A 80 -10.30 5.49 7.89
C GLU A 80 -11.51 5.56 6.97
N CYS A 81 -11.48 6.42 5.95
CA CYS A 81 -12.66 6.70 5.12
C CYS A 81 -12.80 5.73 3.94
N TYR A 82 -11.70 5.17 3.43
CA TYR A 82 -11.74 4.31 2.25
C TYR A 82 -11.29 2.88 2.56
N ILE A 83 -10.08 2.64 3.09
CA ILE A 83 -9.54 1.28 3.23
C ILE A 83 -10.38 0.43 4.20
N LYS A 84 -10.61 0.93 5.42
CA LYS A 84 -11.34 0.18 6.46
C LYS A 84 -12.76 -0.16 5.99
N PRO A 85 -13.60 0.77 5.51
CA PRO A 85 -14.94 0.43 5.01
C PRO A 85 -14.91 -0.56 3.84
N ARG A 86 -13.98 -0.41 2.89
CA ARG A 86 -13.87 -1.30 1.71
C ARG A 86 -13.49 -2.72 2.08
N THR A 87 -12.69 -2.91 3.12
CA THR A 87 -12.15 -4.21 3.52
C THR A 87 -12.89 -4.84 4.71
N LEU A 88 -13.87 -4.15 5.28
CA LEU A 88 -14.62 -4.61 6.45
C LEU A 88 -15.34 -5.94 6.19
N ALA A 89 -16.04 -6.04 5.07
CA ALA A 89 -16.83 -7.23 4.73
C ALA A 89 -15.96 -8.46 4.42
N SER A 90 -14.76 -8.26 3.85
CA SER A 90 -13.83 -9.36 3.59
C SER A 90 -13.03 -9.77 4.81
N GLY A 91 -12.83 -8.86 5.78
CA GLY A 91 -11.94 -9.08 6.92
C GLY A 91 -10.46 -9.24 6.53
N THR A 92 -10.07 -8.77 5.34
CA THR A 92 -8.71 -8.88 4.80
C THR A 92 -8.06 -7.51 4.64
N SER A 93 -6.81 -7.48 4.17
CA SER A 93 -6.21 -6.25 3.68
C SER A 93 -6.72 -5.94 2.29
N TRP A 94 -6.50 -4.71 1.83
CA TRP A 94 -6.88 -4.31 0.48
C TRP A 94 -6.09 -5.12 -0.56
N ALA A 95 -4.80 -5.37 -0.31
CA ALA A 95 -3.96 -6.21 -1.16
C ALA A 95 -4.51 -7.63 -1.36
N LEU A 96 -4.92 -8.32 -0.28
CA LEU A 96 -5.50 -9.67 -0.39
C LEU A 96 -6.96 -9.67 -0.84
N MET A 97 -7.68 -8.56 -0.68
CA MET A 97 -9.00 -8.40 -1.30
C MET A 97 -8.88 -8.37 -2.84
N ARG A 98 -7.81 -7.75 -3.36
CA ARG A 98 -7.51 -7.68 -4.79
C ARG A 98 -6.83 -8.95 -5.32
N ASN A 99 -5.94 -9.54 -4.52
CA ASN A 99 -5.11 -10.68 -4.90
C ASN A 99 -5.20 -11.80 -3.84
N PRO A 100 -6.27 -12.61 -3.83
CA PRO A 100 -6.55 -13.56 -2.75
C PRO A 100 -5.48 -14.63 -2.51
N GLU A 101 -4.73 -15.00 -3.56
CA GLU A 101 -3.64 -15.98 -3.48
C GLU A 101 -2.28 -15.36 -3.10
N GLY A 102 -2.23 -14.03 -2.96
CA GLY A 102 -1.03 -13.27 -2.66
C GLY A 102 -0.01 -13.19 -3.81
N LEU A 103 0.75 -12.10 -3.82
CA LEU A 103 1.77 -11.77 -4.81
C LEU A 103 3.14 -11.59 -4.14
N PRO A 104 4.23 -12.17 -4.67
CA PRO A 104 5.55 -12.07 -4.05
C PRO A 104 6.04 -10.62 -3.97
N CYS A 105 6.66 -10.24 -2.85
CA CYS A 105 7.21 -8.91 -2.63
C CYS A 105 8.48 -8.68 -3.44
N ASP A 106 8.42 -7.83 -4.49
CA ASP A 106 9.62 -7.32 -5.15
C ASP A 106 10.10 -6.01 -4.51
N VAL A 107 9.14 -5.17 -4.10
CA VAL A 107 9.36 -3.80 -3.62
C VAL A 107 8.70 -3.60 -2.25
N PHE A 108 9.47 -3.16 -1.27
CA PHE A 108 8.94 -2.68 0.00
C PHE A 108 8.92 -1.15 0.01
N VAL A 109 7.84 -0.54 0.51
CA VAL A 109 7.74 0.93 0.63
C VAL A 109 7.70 1.37 2.08
N THR A 110 8.67 2.20 2.47
CA THR A 110 8.61 2.95 3.73
C THR A 110 8.08 4.36 3.47
N HIS A 111 7.14 4.79 4.31
CA HIS A 111 6.40 6.03 4.12
C HIS A 111 5.79 6.56 5.43
N CYS A 112 5.22 7.75 5.39
CA CYS A 112 4.55 8.35 6.55
C CYS A 112 3.03 8.26 6.46
N TRP A 113 2.35 8.14 7.59
CA TRP A 113 0.89 8.16 7.61
C TRP A 113 0.28 9.56 7.49
N SER A 114 1.02 10.60 7.87
CA SER A 114 0.55 11.98 7.72
C SER A 114 0.68 12.50 6.28
N GLU A 115 1.45 11.83 5.41
CA GLU A 115 1.67 12.28 4.04
C GLU A 115 0.40 12.24 3.18
N GLY A 116 0.34 13.12 2.19
CA GLY A 116 -0.75 13.16 1.22
C GLY A 116 -0.70 11.97 0.26
N VAL A 117 -1.85 11.30 0.07
CA VAL A 117 -1.96 10.09 -0.75
C VAL A 117 -1.59 10.31 -2.22
N PHE A 118 -1.90 11.46 -2.80
CA PHE A 118 -1.60 11.75 -4.21
C PHE A 118 -0.10 11.99 -4.41
N GLU A 119 0.55 12.65 -3.45
CA GLU A 119 2.00 12.85 -3.46
C GLU A 119 2.73 11.51 -3.33
N PHE A 120 2.27 10.65 -2.42
CA PHE A 120 2.80 9.30 -2.24
C PHE A 120 2.73 8.50 -3.54
N ILE A 121 1.53 8.38 -4.13
CA ILE A 121 1.31 7.56 -5.34
C ILE A 121 2.20 8.04 -6.49
N ALA A 122 2.30 9.36 -6.70
CA ALA A 122 3.16 9.93 -7.74
C ALA A 122 4.63 9.54 -7.55
N LYS A 123 5.15 9.62 -6.32
CA LYS A 123 6.53 9.24 -5.99
C LYS A 123 6.77 7.75 -6.11
N VAL A 124 5.83 6.92 -5.65
CA VAL A 124 5.90 5.47 -5.80
C VAL A 124 6.00 5.10 -7.28
N ARG A 125 5.13 5.65 -8.15
CA ARG A 125 5.20 5.39 -9.59
C ARG A 125 6.51 5.80 -10.23
N MET A 126 7.07 6.92 -9.80
CA MET A 126 8.35 7.43 -10.31
C MET A 126 9.52 6.51 -9.93
N LEU A 127 9.50 5.95 -8.73
CA LEU A 127 10.61 5.13 -8.22
C LEU A 127 10.46 3.64 -8.48
N TRP A 128 9.27 3.17 -8.85
CA TRP A 128 8.97 1.76 -9.09
C TRP A 128 9.95 1.16 -10.12
N PRO A 129 10.80 0.19 -9.74
CA PRO A 129 11.76 -0.41 -10.66
C PRO A 129 11.09 -1.10 -11.85
N TRP A 130 11.58 -0.87 -13.06
CA TRP A 130 10.99 -1.41 -14.29
C TRP A 130 10.93 -2.96 -14.32
N ASN A 131 11.82 -3.63 -13.58
CA ASN A 131 11.91 -5.08 -13.47
C ASN A 131 11.25 -5.65 -12.19
N ALA A 132 10.48 -4.84 -11.47
CA ALA A 132 9.72 -5.24 -10.28
C ALA A 132 8.22 -5.23 -10.57
N LYS A 133 7.49 -6.24 -10.11
CA LYS A 133 6.08 -6.46 -10.47
C LYS A 133 5.12 -6.10 -9.34
N HIS A 134 5.52 -6.37 -8.09
CA HIS A 134 4.62 -6.18 -6.96
C HIS A 134 5.26 -5.41 -5.80
N LEU A 135 4.39 -4.77 -5.04
CA LEU A 135 4.77 -3.84 -4.01
C LEU A 135 4.01 -4.11 -2.72
N TYR A 136 4.75 -4.11 -1.61
CA TYR A 136 4.22 -4.10 -0.27
C TYR A 136 4.16 -2.67 0.27
N CYS A 137 3.01 -2.26 0.78
CA CYS A 137 2.81 -0.96 1.41
C CYS A 137 1.85 -1.11 2.58
N CYS A 138 2.28 -0.74 3.78
CA CYS A 138 1.62 -1.09 5.03
C CYS A 138 0.10 -0.80 5.06
N PHE A 139 -0.37 0.36 4.60
CA PHE A 139 -1.81 0.68 4.66
C PHE A 139 -2.67 -0.11 3.64
N LEU A 140 -2.06 -0.65 2.58
CA LEU A 140 -2.72 -1.50 1.57
C LEU A 140 -2.57 -2.98 1.90
N SER A 141 -1.40 -3.37 2.41
CA SER A 141 -0.96 -4.74 2.63
C SER A 141 -1.44 -5.33 3.95
N ASN A 142 -1.48 -4.53 5.02
CA ASN A 142 -1.93 -5.01 6.33
C ASN A 142 -3.45 -4.91 6.50
N PRO A 143 -4.08 -5.85 7.23
CA PRO A 143 -5.49 -5.76 7.58
C PRO A 143 -5.74 -4.57 8.52
N GLN A 144 -6.38 -3.51 8.00
CA GLN A 144 -6.59 -2.28 8.78
C GLN A 144 -7.76 -2.35 9.76
N ASN A 145 -8.61 -3.37 9.65
CA ASN A 145 -9.76 -3.60 10.54
C ASN A 145 -9.45 -4.52 11.73
N THR A 146 -8.19 -4.97 11.89
CA THR A 146 -7.78 -5.83 13.01
C THR A 146 -6.99 -5.03 14.04
N ASP A 147 -6.75 -5.65 15.20
CA ASP A 147 -5.80 -5.10 16.18
C ASP A 147 -4.39 -5.11 15.59
N ILE A 148 -3.95 -3.94 15.15
CA ILE A 148 -2.61 -3.75 14.58
C ILE A 148 -1.54 -4.03 15.64
N GLY A 149 -1.75 -3.67 16.90
CA GLY A 149 -0.78 -3.93 17.97
C GLY A 149 -0.54 -5.42 18.15
N ALA A 150 -1.62 -6.19 18.25
CA ALA A 150 -1.54 -7.65 18.32
C ALA A 150 -0.91 -8.28 17.07
N MET A 151 -1.17 -7.71 15.89
CA MET A 151 -0.57 -8.18 14.62
C MET A 151 0.94 -7.92 14.55
N LEU A 152 1.41 -6.80 15.10
CA LEU A 152 2.84 -6.48 15.12
C LEU A 152 3.59 -7.33 16.15
N GLY A 153 2.91 -7.72 17.24
CA GLY A 153 3.49 -8.53 18.31
C GLY A 153 4.59 -7.80 19.09
N ASP A 154 5.23 -8.53 20.00
CA ASP A 154 6.30 -8.00 20.86
C ASP A 154 7.67 -7.99 20.18
N ASP A 155 7.85 -8.84 19.15
CA ASP A 155 9.06 -8.91 18.34
C ASP A 155 8.83 -8.26 16.96
N PRO A 156 9.45 -7.09 16.69
CA PRO A 156 9.39 -6.43 15.37
C PRO A 156 9.79 -7.34 14.20
N MET A 157 10.67 -8.32 14.40
CA MET A 157 11.07 -9.27 13.36
C MET A 157 9.98 -10.28 13.02
N GLY A 158 9.08 -10.57 13.96
CA GLY A 158 7.91 -11.41 13.75
C GLY A 158 6.78 -10.70 13.00
N SER A 159 6.90 -9.39 12.78
CA SER A 159 5.84 -8.61 12.15
C SER A 159 5.62 -8.95 10.66
N PRO A 160 4.40 -8.76 10.14
CA PRO A 160 4.09 -8.97 8.72
C PRO A 160 4.98 -8.19 7.75
N PHE A 161 5.32 -6.94 8.09
CA PHE A 161 6.14 -6.10 7.22
C PHE A 161 7.60 -6.52 7.25
N ALA A 162 8.14 -7.03 8.37
CA ALA A 162 9.49 -7.58 8.40
C ALA A 162 9.60 -8.80 7.47
N SER A 163 8.61 -9.70 7.51
CA SER A 163 8.55 -10.86 6.60
C SER A 163 8.52 -10.47 5.12
N ALA A 164 7.82 -9.38 4.77
CA ALA A 164 7.81 -8.83 3.42
C ALA A 164 9.13 -8.15 3.03
N LEU A 165 9.71 -7.38 3.94
CA LEU A 165 10.93 -6.61 3.71
C LEU A 165 12.13 -7.52 3.45
N VAL A 166 12.32 -8.57 4.25
CA VAL A 166 13.46 -9.51 4.09
C VAL A 166 13.42 -10.31 2.78
N ARG A 167 12.28 -10.33 2.08
CA ARG A 167 12.11 -10.97 0.77
C ARG A 167 12.11 -9.99 -0.40
N ALA A 168 12.01 -8.69 -0.12
CA ALA A 168 12.04 -7.66 -1.14
C ALA A 168 13.44 -7.54 -1.75
N ARG A 169 13.49 -7.10 -3.01
CA ARG A 169 14.74 -6.76 -3.72
C ARG A 169 15.03 -5.26 -3.64
N TYR A 170 13.98 -4.46 -3.51
CA TYR A 170 14.03 -3.01 -3.55
C TYR A 170 13.33 -2.42 -2.33
N MET A 171 13.88 -1.33 -1.80
CA MET A 171 13.18 -0.47 -0.85
C MET A 171 12.93 0.89 -1.49
N LEU A 172 11.68 1.36 -1.49
CA LEU A 172 11.36 2.74 -1.82
C LEU A 172 11.18 3.53 -0.53
N VAL A 173 11.96 4.59 -0.38
CA VAL A 173 11.78 5.57 0.71
C VAL A 173 11.02 6.74 0.15
N ILE A 174 9.81 6.98 0.66
CA ILE A 174 8.92 8.03 0.16
C ILE A 174 8.92 9.21 1.15
N PRO A 175 9.83 10.19 0.99
CA PRO A 175 9.81 11.37 1.83
C PRO A 175 8.56 12.19 1.55
N ASN A 176 8.11 12.92 2.54
CA ASN A 176 6.99 13.87 2.43
C ASN A 176 7.41 15.21 3.06
N ARG A 177 6.55 16.21 2.93
CA ARG A 177 6.78 17.56 3.44
C ARG A 177 6.32 17.79 4.89
N ARG A 178 5.52 16.88 5.44
CA ARG A 178 4.90 17.06 6.76
C ARG A 178 5.85 16.71 7.89
N GLN A 179 6.65 15.66 7.71
CA GLN A 179 7.60 15.23 8.73
C GLN A 179 8.71 14.36 8.17
N SER A 180 9.81 14.31 8.92
CA SER A 180 10.87 13.34 8.69
C SER A 180 10.36 11.91 8.91
N LEU A 181 10.65 11.01 7.96
CA LEU A 181 10.41 9.58 8.12
C LEU A 181 11.20 9.03 9.31
N TYR A 182 12.42 9.50 9.51
CA TYR A 182 13.31 9.03 10.58
C TYR A 182 12.91 9.54 11.97
N GLY A 183 11.89 10.41 12.07
CA GLY A 183 11.21 10.69 13.32
C GLY A 183 10.26 9.57 13.77
N ARG A 184 10.07 8.52 12.95
CA ARG A 184 9.17 7.40 13.23
C ARG A 184 9.96 6.11 13.40
N LEU A 185 9.81 5.49 14.57
CA LEU A 185 10.54 4.27 14.94
C LEU A 185 10.43 3.16 13.89
N TRP A 186 9.22 2.91 13.38
CA TRP A 186 9.00 1.89 12.34
C TRP A 186 9.76 2.17 11.05
N CYS A 187 9.78 3.42 10.57
CA CYS A 187 10.53 3.77 9.36
C CYS A 187 12.05 3.61 9.56
N VAL A 188 12.56 3.91 10.75
CA VAL A 188 13.98 3.67 11.11
C VAL A 188 14.29 2.18 11.14
N PHE A 189 13.41 1.37 11.73
CA PHE A 189 13.54 -0.08 11.75
C PHE A 189 13.52 -0.69 10.35
N GLU A 190 12.57 -0.29 9.51
CA GLU A 190 12.49 -0.70 8.09
C GLU A 190 13.78 -0.34 7.34
N ALA A 191 14.31 0.87 7.53
CA ALA A 191 15.57 1.28 6.91
C ALA A 191 16.76 0.45 7.42
N HIS A 192 16.82 0.16 8.73
CA HIS A 192 17.84 -0.71 9.31
C HIS A 192 17.80 -2.11 8.68
N LEU A 193 16.61 -2.73 8.59
CA LEU A 193 16.47 -4.04 7.97
C LEU A 193 16.85 -4.04 6.50
N ALA A 194 16.46 -3.00 5.75
CA ALA A 194 16.81 -2.90 4.33
C ALA A 194 18.33 -2.85 4.12
N LEU A 195 19.05 -2.17 5.02
CA LEU A 195 20.51 -2.14 5.02
C LEU A 195 21.11 -3.51 5.38
N GLN A 196 20.60 -4.18 6.41
CA GLN A 196 21.06 -5.51 6.82
C GLN A 196 20.86 -6.56 5.71
N CYS A 197 19.73 -6.49 5.00
CA CYS A 197 19.41 -7.41 3.91
C CYS A 197 20.01 -7.00 2.55
N GLY A 198 20.67 -5.84 2.45
CA GLY A 198 21.33 -5.39 1.22
C GLY A 198 20.37 -5.01 0.09
N LEU A 199 19.19 -4.46 0.39
CA LEU A 199 18.21 -4.05 -0.61
C LEU A 199 18.68 -2.84 -1.43
N ASP A 200 18.34 -2.80 -2.73
CA ASP A 200 18.51 -1.58 -3.55
C ASP A 200 17.50 -0.52 -3.08
N THR A 201 18.01 0.46 -2.34
CA THR A 201 17.22 1.53 -1.72
C THR A 201 17.14 2.75 -2.64
N ARG A 202 15.92 3.14 -3.00
CA ARG A 202 15.63 4.26 -3.90
C ARG A 202 14.84 5.35 -3.20
N MET A 203 15.24 6.59 -3.45
CA MET A 203 14.58 7.78 -2.91
C MET A 203 14.43 8.82 -4.03
N PRO A 204 13.41 9.70 -3.98
CA PRO A 204 13.34 10.85 -4.88
C PRO A 204 14.61 11.68 -4.75
N ARG A 205 15.36 11.82 -5.84
CA ARG A 205 16.49 12.73 -5.90
C ARG A 205 16.02 14.02 -6.57
N ARG A 206 16.40 15.17 -6.01
CA ARG A 206 16.33 16.42 -6.78
C ARG A 206 17.25 16.24 -7.99
N PRO A 207 16.79 16.50 -9.23
CA PRO A 207 17.67 16.51 -10.38
C PRO A 207 18.82 17.50 -10.10
N SER A 208 20.06 17.09 -10.33
CA SER A 208 21.16 18.06 -10.27
C SER A 208 20.95 19.11 -11.37
N ALA A 209 21.41 20.35 -11.14
CA ALA A 209 21.34 21.40 -12.15
C ALA A 209 21.95 20.96 -13.50
N ALA A 210 23.00 20.14 -13.46
CA ALA A 210 23.63 19.54 -14.63
C ALA A 210 22.71 18.53 -15.37
N MET A 211 21.94 17.71 -14.65
CA MET A 211 20.94 16.83 -15.27
C MET A 211 19.79 17.63 -15.88
N ALA A 212 19.30 18.66 -15.18
CA ALA A 212 18.23 19.52 -15.69
C ALA A 212 18.66 20.24 -16.98
N ALA A 213 19.88 20.79 -17.02
CA ALA A 213 20.44 21.42 -18.21
C ALA A 213 20.54 20.43 -19.38
N ARG A 214 21.00 19.19 -19.16
CA ARG A 214 21.11 18.17 -20.20
C ARG A 214 19.76 17.73 -20.79
N VAL A 215 18.68 17.77 -20.01
CA VAL A 215 17.32 17.44 -20.49
C VAL A 215 16.70 18.61 -21.25
N LEU A 216 17.01 19.86 -20.89
CA LEU A 216 16.49 21.05 -21.56
C LEU A 216 17.25 21.40 -22.86
N LEU A 217 18.53 21.04 -22.96
CA LEU A 217 19.37 21.31 -24.14
C LEU A 217 18.87 20.69 -25.46
N PRO A 218 18.37 19.44 -25.54
CA PRO A 218 17.86 18.89 -26.81
C PRO A 218 16.57 19.58 -27.28
N GLY A 219 15.81 20.24 -26.39
CA GLY A 219 14.64 21.04 -26.78
C GLY A 219 15.02 22.34 -27.50
N CYS A 220 16.06 23.03 -27.03
CA CYS A 220 16.51 24.28 -27.66
C CYS A 220 17.22 24.07 -29.00
N ALA A 221 17.91 22.93 -29.18
CA ALA A 221 18.58 22.62 -30.45
C ALA A 221 17.60 22.33 -31.60
N LEU A 222 16.43 21.74 -31.32
CA LEU A 222 15.38 21.49 -32.31
C LEU A 222 14.64 22.78 -32.72
N PHE A 223 14.44 23.73 -31.80
CA PHE A 223 13.85 25.03 -32.12
C PHE A 223 14.79 25.95 -32.92
N ALA A 224 16.10 25.87 -32.71
CA ALA A 224 17.07 26.68 -33.45
C ALA A 224 17.22 26.25 -34.93
N VAL A 225 16.99 24.98 -35.26
CA VAL A 225 17.04 24.47 -36.64
C VAL A 225 15.73 24.73 -37.40
N ALA A 226 14.60 24.82 -36.70
CA ALA A 226 13.29 25.05 -37.32
C ALA A 226 13.03 26.52 -37.74
N PHE A 227 13.86 27.48 -37.33
CA PHE A 227 13.75 28.90 -37.69
C PHE A 227 14.89 29.40 -38.59
N ALA A 228 15.71 28.49 -39.14
CA ALA A 228 16.86 28.82 -39.99
C ALA A 228 16.70 28.35 -41.46
N VAL A 229 15.48 28.16 -41.95
CA VAL A 229 15.17 27.84 -43.36
C VAL A 229 14.17 28.84 -43.92
#